data_AF-A0A6C0QQB4-F1
#
_entry.id   AF-A0A6C0QQB4-F1
#
_cell.length_a   1.000
_cell.length_b   1.000
_cell.length_c   1.000
_cell.angle_alpha   90.00
_cell.angle_beta   90.00
_cell.angle_gamma   90.00
#
_symmetry.space_group_name_H-M   'P 1'
#
loop_
_entity.id
_entity.type
_entity.pdbx_description
1 polymer ?
#
loop_
_entity_poly.entity_id
_entity_poly.type
_entity_poly.pdbx_seq_one_letter_code
_entity_poly.pdbx_strand_id
1 'polypeptide(L)' 'MPNKKQTSKKVASTASKILKDGRYSTASKKVAGSALSQTKKK' A
#
# COMPACT_ATOMS: atom_id res chain seq x y z
N MET A 1 -14.30 -13.24 7.75
CA MET A 1 -13.24 -13.05 8.79
C MET A 1 -12.43 -11.79 8.47
N PRO A 2 -12.17 -10.89 9.43
CA PRO A 2 -11.29 -9.75 9.18
C PRO A 2 -9.85 -10.23 8.94
N ASN A 3 -9.14 -9.59 8.01
CA ASN A 3 -7.74 -9.92 7.75
C ASN A 3 -6.91 -9.64 9.01
N LYS A 4 -6.32 -10.68 9.61
CA LYS A 4 -5.50 -10.57 10.82
C LYS A 4 -4.07 -10.09 10.52
N LYS A 5 -3.59 -10.29 9.28
CA LYS A 5 -2.24 -9.90 8.84
C LYS A 5 -2.31 -8.55 8.12
N GLN A 6 -1.96 -7.50 8.83
CA GLN A 6 -2.14 -6.13 8.38
C GLN A 6 -0.80 -5.44 8.14
N THR A 7 -0.75 -4.69 7.05
CA THR A 7 0.37 -3.81 6.72
C THR A 7 0.46 -2.68 7.75
N SER A 8 1.67 -2.37 8.20
CA SER A 8 1.91 -1.29 9.17
C SER A 8 1.60 0.09 8.57
N LYS A 9 1.25 1.05 9.44
CA LYS A 9 0.95 2.44 9.03
C LYS A 9 2.09 3.09 8.24
N LYS A 10 3.35 2.76 8.56
CA LYS A 10 4.53 3.29 7.86
C LYS A 10 4.58 2.80 6.41
N VAL A 11 4.38 1.50 6.19
CA VAL A 11 4.36 0.90 4.84
C VAL A 11 3.17 1.40 4.04
N ALA A 12 1.99 1.54 4.66
CA ALA A 12 0.82 2.16 4.04
C ALA A 12 1.12 3.56 3.51
N SER A 13 1.76 4.39 4.33
CA SER A 13 2.12 5.77 3.97
C SER A 13 3.09 5.82 2.80
N THR A 14 4.09 4.94 2.79
CA THR A 14 5.03 4.80 1.66
C THR A 14 4.32 4.34 0.39
N ALA A 15 3.43 3.35 0.49
CA ALA A 15 2.67 2.84 -0.65
C ALA A 15 1.75 3.92 -1.25
N SER A 16 1.10 4.74 -0.44
CA SER A 16 0.34 5.90 -0.93
C SER A 16 1.20 6.92 -1.67
N LYS A 17 2.44 7.15 -1.23
CA LYS A 17 3.39 8.02 -1.94
C LYS A 17 3.78 7.41 -3.30
N ILE A 18 4.08 6.12 -3.34
CA ILE A 18 4.43 5.41 -4.59
C ILE A 18 3.30 5.47 -5.63
N LEU A 19 2.05 5.34 -5.20
CA LEU A 19 0.90 5.46 -6.10
C LEU A 19 0.72 6.86 -6.68
N LYS A 20 0.98 7.90 -5.88
CA LYS A 20 0.82 9.30 -6.27
C LYS A 20 2.01 9.85 -7.06
N ASP A 21 3.18 9.26 -6.92
CA ASP A 21 4.40 9.71 -7.59
C ASP A 21 4.46 9.15 -9.03
N GLY A 22 4.58 10.08 -9.99
CA GLY A 22 4.64 9.79 -11.42
C GLY A 22 5.90 9.05 -11.87
N ARG A 23 6.96 9.07 -11.06
CA ARG A 23 8.27 8.48 -11.38
C ARG A 23 8.33 6.96 -11.21
N TYR A 24 7.37 6.37 -10.51
CA TYR A 24 7.33 4.91 -10.30
C TYR A 24 6.66 4.18 -11.46
N SER A 25 7.25 3.03 -11.82
CA SER A 25 6.73 2.13 -12.83
C SER A 25 5.37 1.53 -12.42
N THR A 26 4.63 1.05 -13.41
CA THR A 26 3.36 0.34 -13.21
C THR A 26 3.50 -0.87 -12.29
N ALA A 27 4.62 -1.58 -12.34
CA ALA A 27 4.91 -2.70 -11.45
C ALA A 27 4.99 -2.25 -9.98
N SER A 28 5.75 -1.19 -9.69
CA SER A 28 5.85 -0.63 -8.33
C SER A 28 4.50 -0.14 -7.82
N LYS A 29 3.68 0.48 -8.68
CA LYS A 29 2.33 0.93 -8.34
C LYS A 29 1.40 -0.24 -8.03
N LYS A 30 1.47 -1.35 -8.77
CA LYS A 30 0.69 -2.57 -8.48
C LYS A 30 1.02 -3.13 -7.09
N VAL A 31 2.31 -3.23 -6.75
CA VAL A 31 2.75 -3.72 -5.43
C VAL A 31 2.28 -2.77 -4.32
N ALA A 32 2.40 -1.46 -4.52
CA ALA A 32 1.92 -0.45 -3.57
C ALA A 32 0.40 -0.53 -3.34
N GLY A 33 -0.39 -0.73 -4.40
CA GLY A 33 -1.83 -0.95 -4.31
C GLY A 33 -2.19 -2.20 -3.48
N SER A 34 -1.46 -3.30 -3.70
CA SER A 34 -1.63 -4.52 -2.90
C SER A 34 -1.29 -4.31 -1.42
N ALA A 35 -0.20 -3.58 -1.13
CA ALA A 35 0.17 -3.25 0.24
C ALA A 35 -0.90 -2.38 0.94
N LEU A 36 -1.53 -1.44 0.22
CA LEU A 36 -2.60 -0.59 0.73
C LEU A 36 -3.90 -1.33 1.02
N SER A 37 -4.29 -2.30 0.17
CA SER A 37 -5.51 -3.08 0.41
C SER A 37 -5.41 -3.93 1.68
N GLN A 38 -4.20 -4.26 2.10
CA GLN A 38 -3.89 -4.97 3.34
C GLN A 38 -3.68 -4.06 4.55
N THR A 39 -4.04 -2.77 4.47
CA THR A 39 -3.88 -1.83 5.60
C THR A 39 -5.06 -1.87 6.56
N LYS A 40 -4.76 -1.64 7.84
CA LYS A 40 -5.75 -1.70 8.90
C LYS A 40 -6.73 -0.54 8.74
N LYS A 41 -8.00 -0.86 8.44
CA LYS A 41 -9.09 0.13 8.47
C LYS A 41 -9.23 0.68 9.89
N LYS A 42 -9.45 1.99 9.99
CA LYS A 42 -9.66 2.68 11.26
C LYS A 42 -11.02 2.32 11.83
#